data_AF-A0A5B1QTB8-F1
#
_entry.id   AF-A0A5B1QTB8-F1
#
_cell.length_a   1.000
_cell.length_b   1.000
_cell.length_c   1.000
_cell.angle_alpha   90.00
_cell.angle_beta   90.00
_cell.angle_gamma   90.00
#
_symmetry.space_group_name_H-M   'P 1'
#
loop_
_entity.id
_entity.type
_entity.pdbx_description
1 polymer ?
#
loop_
_entity_poly.entity_id
_entity_poly.type
_entity_poly.pdbx_seq_one_letter_code
_entity_poly.pdbx_strand_id
1 'polypeptide(L)'
;MIAWPVMNGARSPGDLTPSAIKTFVLDSRYAGGRTDMERVREAIRMWHPDKFGQRLASRASEEDRVLIKKGVDAVSQALNGILTELGKSS
;
A
#
# COMPACT_ATOMS: atom_id res chain seq x y z
N MET A 1 -14.18 6.60 -2.55
CA MET A 1 -13.53 5.86 -1.45
C MET A 1 -12.29 5.15 -2.00
N ILE A 2 -11.13 5.36 -1.40
CA ILE A 2 -9.90 4.62 -1.74
C ILE A 2 -9.85 3.36 -0.88
N ALA A 3 -9.68 2.21 -1.51
CA ALA A 3 -9.55 0.92 -0.82
C ALA A 3 -8.10 0.74 -0.35
N TRP A 4 -7.69 1.48 0.68
CA TRP A 4 -6.36 1.39 1.27
C TRP A 4 -6.01 -0.04 1.71
N PRO A 5 -4.72 -0.45 1.68
CA PRO A 5 -4.32 -1.81 2.03
C PRO A 5 -4.26 -2.02 3.54
N VAL A 6 -5.38 -1.78 4.23
CA VAL A 6 -5.56 -1.96 5.68
C VAL A 6 -6.98 -2.48 5.93
N MET A 7 -7.16 -3.37 6.92
CA MET A 7 -8.41 -4.15 7.08
C MET A 7 -9.69 -3.33 7.23
N ASN A 8 -9.65 -2.18 7.88
CA ASN A 8 -10.83 -1.33 8.12
C ASN A 8 -10.91 -0.10 7.20
N GLY A 9 -10.01 0.00 6.21
CA GLY A 9 -9.77 1.24 5.46
C GLY A 9 -9.11 2.32 6.32
N ALA A 10 -8.22 3.12 5.72
CA ALA A 10 -7.59 4.24 6.43
C ALA A 10 -8.54 5.44 6.44
N ARG A 11 -8.82 5.97 7.63
CA ARG A 11 -9.58 7.23 7.79
C ARG A 11 -8.66 8.44 7.74
N SER A 12 -7.36 8.23 8.00
CA SER A 12 -6.34 9.25 7.88
C SER A 12 -5.00 8.63 7.48
N PRO A 13 -4.05 9.41 6.93
CA PRO A 13 -2.71 8.92 6.59
C PRO A 13 -1.97 8.25 7.76
N GLY A 14 -2.29 8.65 9.01
CA GLY A 14 -1.71 8.03 10.21
C GLY A 14 -2.11 6.58 10.45
N ASP A 15 -3.22 6.11 9.88
CA ASP A 15 -3.64 4.70 9.98
C ASP A 15 -2.79 3.77 9.08
N LEU A 16 -2.09 4.33 8.09
CA LEU A 16 -1.28 3.61 7.10
C LEU A 16 0.08 3.21 7.70
N THR A 17 0.03 2.48 8.81
CA THR A 17 1.23 2.01 9.50
C THR A 17 1.82 0.77 8.81
N PRO A 18 3.14 0.56 8.87
CA PRO A 18 3.78 -0.61 8.29
C PRO A 18 3.20 -1.94 8.80
N SER A 19 2.87 -2.01 10.10
CA SER A 19 2.28 -3.21 10.71
C SER A 19 0.88 -3.52 10.19
N ALA A 20 0.02 -2.50 10.02
CA ALA A 20 -1.31 -2.68 9.48
C ALA A 20 -1.26 -3.12 8.01
N ILE A 21 -0.38 -2.49 7.22
CA ILE A 21 -0.18 -2.82 5.80
C ILE A 21 0.40 -4.23 5.65
N LYS A 22 1.41 -4.59 6.45
CA LYS A 22 2.00 -5.93 6.46
C LYS A 22 0.95 -6.99 6.77
N THR A 23 0.15 -6.77 7.81
CA THR A 23 -0.93 -7.68 8.20
C THR A 23 -1.94 -7.88 7.07
N PHE A 24 -2.33 -6.81 6.39
CA PHE A 24 -3.28 -6.89 5.27
C PHE A 24 -2.67 -7.59 4.04
N VAL A 25 -1.46 -7.21 3.64
CA VAL A 25 -0.82 -7.71 2.41
C VAL A 25 -0.35 -9.15 2.56
N LEU A 26 0.08 -9.56 3.75
CA LEU A 26 0.54 -10.92 4.03
C LEU A 26 -0.56 -11.83 4.58
N ASP A 27 -1.80 -11.36 4.68
CA ASP A 27 -2.91 -12.15 5.20
C ASP A 27 -3.08 -13.45 4.39
N SER A 28 -2.99 -14.60 5.03
CA SER A 28 -2.96 -15.90 4.35
C SER A 28 -4.24 -16.20 3.56
N ARG A 29 -5.38 -15.56 3.90
CA ARG A 29 -6.65 -15.72 3.18
C ARG A 29 -6.59 -15.23 1.74
N TYR A 30 -5.67 -14.31 1.45
CA TYR A 30 -5.47 -13.76 0.10
C TYR A 30 -4.15 -14.22 -0.55
N ALA A 31 -3.48 -15.23 0.01
CA ALA A 31 -2.20 -15.72 -0.52
C ALA A 31 -2.35 -16.31 -1.93
N GLY A 32 -3.43 -17.06 -2.19
CA GLY A 32 -3.73 -17.61 -3.52
C GLY A 32 -2.57 -18.40 -4.14
N GLY A 33 -1.71 -19.03 -3.30
CA GLY A 33 -0.52 -19.76 -3.74
C GLY A 33 0.72 -18.91 -4.05
N ARG A 34 0.66 -17.58 -3.85
CA ARG A 34 1.78 -16.66 -4.05
C ARG A 34 2.62 -16.52 -2.79
N THR A 35 3.92 -16.33 -2.97
CA THR A 35 4.83 -16.04 -1.86
C THR A 35 4.60 -14.64 -1.30
N ASP A 36 4.94 -14.42 -0.03
CA ASP A 36 4.87 -13.11 0.62
C ASP A 36 5.61 -12.03 -0.18
N MET A 37 6.76 -12.38 -0.74
CA MET A 37 7.59 -11.49 -1.55
C MET A 37 6.92 -11.10 -2.86
N GLU A 38 6.25 -12.02 -3.55
CA GLU A 38 5.47 -11.72 -4.76
C GLU A 38 4.29 -10.80 -4.44
N ARG A 39 3.56 -11.08 -3.36
CA ARG A 39 2.41 -10.28 -2.93
C ARG A 39 2.80 -8.84 -2.59
N VAL A 40 3.91 -8.66 -1.88
CA VAL A 40 4.44 -7.33 -1.58
C VAL A 40 4.89 -6.61 -2.85
N ARG A 41 5.55 -7.29 -3.80
CA ARG A 41 5.93 -6.69 -5.09
C ARG A 41 4.73 -6.24 -5.92
N GLU A 42 3.66 -7.03 -5.94
CA GLU A 42 2.40 -6.65 -6.60
C GLU A 42 1.78 -5.43 -5.92
N ALA A 43 1.76 -5.40 -4.59
CA ALA A 43 1.26 -4.25 -3.83
C ALA A 43 2.07 -2.98 -4.12
N ILE A 44 3.41 -3.04 -4.18
CA ILE A 44 4.26 -1.88 -4.51
C ILE A 44 3.90 -1.31 -5.88
N ARG A 45 3.68 -2.18 -6.88
CA ARG A 45 3.30 -1.75 -8.23
C ARG A 45 1.92 -1.10 -8.27
N MET A 46 0.99 -1.61 -7.44
CA MET A 46 -0.38 -1.09 -7.35
C MET A 46 -0.45 0.27 -6.63
N TRP A 47 0.34 0.43 -5.57
CA TRP A 47 0.38 1.61 -4.71
C TRP A 47 1.56 2.55 -5.04
N HIS A 48 2.11 2.47 -6.25
CA HIS A 48 3.16 3.38 -6.66
C HIS A 48 2.60 4.80 -6.82
N PRO A 49 3.20 5.85 -6.22
CA PRO A 49 2.66 7.21 -6.24
C PRO A 49 2.43 7.74 -7.66
N ASP A 50 3.29 7.38 -8.61
CA ASP A 50 3.12 7.75 -10.01
C ASP A 50 1.88 7.10 -10.65
N LYS A 51 1.75 5.76 -10.57
CA LYS A 51 0.61 5.03 -11.16
C LYS A 51 -0.70 5.39 -10.47
N PHE A 52 -0.66 5.58 -9.16
CA PHE A 52 -1.84 5.98 -8.39
C PHE A 52 -2.23 7.42 -8.71
N GLY A 53 -1.26 8.34 -8.80
CA GLY A 53 -1.46 9.73 -9.21
C GLY A 53 -2.13 9.83 -10.58
N GLN A 54 -1.67 9.04 -11.57
CA GLN A 54 -2.30 8.97 -12.89
C GLN A 54 -3.76 8.52 -12.83
N ARG A 55 -4.08 7.49 -12.01
CA ARG A 55 -5.46 7.03 -11.80
C ARG A 55 -6.36 8.05 -11.12
N LEU A 56 -5.78 8.87 -10.25
CA LEU A 56 -6.51 9.82 -9.41
C LEU A 56 -6.64 11.21 -10.03
N ALA A 57 -5.77 11.55 -10.99
CA ALA A 57 -5.76 12.83 -11.69
C ALA A 57 -7.10 13.18 -12.35
N SER A 58 -7.92 12.18 -12.68
CA SER A 58 -9.27 12.39 -13.24
C SER A 58 -10.41 12.34 -12.22
N ARG A 59 -10.13 12.07 -10.93
CA ARG A 59 -11.17 11.68 -9.95
C ARG A 59 -11.17 12.45 -8.63
N ALA A 60 -10.15 13.23 -8.31
CA ALA A 60 -10.03 13.93 -7.02
C ALA A 60 -9.71 15.41 -7.18
N SER A 61 -10.24 16.23 -6.26
CA SER A 61 -9.90 17.64 -6.06
C SER A 61 -8.43 17.80 -5.62
N GLU A 62 -7.86 18.99 -5.80
CA GLU A 62 -6.45 19.25 -5.50
C GLU A 62 -6.10 19.02 -4.02
N GLU A 63 -6.99 19.40 -3.10
CA GLU A 63 -6.85 19.20 -1.66
C GLU A 63 -6.79 17.71 -1.28
N ASP A 64 -7.71 16.91 -1.84
CA ASP A 64 -7.73 15.46 -1.67
C ASP A 64 -6.46 14.82 -2.24
N ARG A 65 -5.96 15.29 -3.40
CA ARG A 65 -4.73 14.76 -4.01
C ARG A 65 -3.54 14.87 -3.07
N VAL A 66 -3.44 15.93 -2.28
CA VAL A 66 -2.34 16.10 -1.32
C VAL A 66 -2.41 15.05 -0.21
N LEU A 67 -3.58 14.86 0.40
CA LEU A 67 -3.78 13.85 1.45
C LEU A 67 -3.58 12.44 0.93
N ILE A 68 -4.07 12.17 -0.27
CA ILE A 68 -3.99 10.88 -0.93
C ILE A 68 -2.54 10.59 -1.34
N LYS A 69 -1.82 11.57 -1.89
CA LYS A 69 -0.39 11.42 -2.21
C LYS A 69 0.42 11.08 -0.96
N LYS A 70 0.16 11.76 0.18
CA LYS A 70 0.80 11.43 1.46
C LYS A 70 0.52 10.00 1.90
N GLY A 71 -0.73 9.54 1.78
CA GLY A 71 -1.09 8.17 2.13
C GLY A 71 -0.43 7.12 1.22
N VAL A 72 -0.42 7.37 -0.09
CA VAL A 72 0.21 6.47 -1.07
C VAL A 72 1.72 6.41 -0.85
N ASP A 73 2.36 7.53 -0.54
CA ASP A 73 3.79 7.58 -0.22
C ASP A 73 4.10 6.73 1.02
N ALA A 74 3.33 6.90 2.10
CA ALA A 74 3.46 6.09 3.32
C ALA A 74 3.28 4.58 3.05
N VAL A 75 2.29 4.22 2.23
CA VAL A 75 2.07 2.83 1.82
C VAL A 75 3.25 2.29 1.02
N SER A 76 3.71 3.04 0.02
CA SER A 76 4.85 2.66 -0.81
C SER A 76 6.11 2.45 0.03
N GLN A 77 6.40 3.36 0.97
CA GLN A 77 7.53 3.23 1.89
C GLN A 77 7.41 1.99 2.78
N ALA A 78 6.24 1.76 3.37
CA ALA A 78 5.99 0.59 4.20
C ALA A 78 6.21 -0.73 3.42
N LEU A 79 5.67 -0.82 2.20
CA LEU A 79 5.80 -2.01 1.36
C LEU A 79 7.26 -2.28 0.95
N ASN A 80 8.02 -1.24 0.60
CA ASN A 80 9.45 -1.37 0.29
C ASN A 80 10.26 -1.83 1.53
N GLY A 81 9.91 -1.34 2.72
CA GLY A 81 10.48 -1.81 3.98
C GLY A 81 10.20 -3.30 4.20
N ILE A 82 8.95 -3.73 4.03
CA ILE A 82 8.55 -5.15 4.15
C ILE A 82 9.30 -6.01 3.13
N LEU A 83 9.42 -5.57 1.87
CA LEU A 83 10.14 -6.31 0.84
C LEU A 83 11.62 -6.51 1.20
N THR A 84 12.23 -5.46 1.76
CA THR A 84 13.63 -5.49 2.21
C THR A 84 13.81 -6.47 3.38
N GLU A 85 12.89 -6.46 4.35
CA GLU A 85 12.87 -7.40 5.48
C GLU A 85 12.75 -8.86 5.01
N LEU A 86 11.84 -9.12 4.06
CA LEU A 86 11.65 -10.45 3.48
C LEU A 86 12.91 -10.93 2.74
N GLY A 87 13.58 -10.04 1.99
CA GLY A 87 14.82 -10.37 1.28
C GLY A 87 16.05 -10.56 2.18
N LYS A 88 16.05 -10.00 3.39
CA LYS A 88 17.10 -10.21 4.39
C LYS A 88 16.92 -11.51 5.20
N SER A 89 15.75 -12.13 5.12
CA SER A 89 15.38 -13.33 5.89
C SER A 89 15.55 -14.64 5.09
N SER A 90 16.23 -14.61 3.94
CA SER A 90 16.56 -15.79 3.10
C SER A 90 18.04 -16.07 3.07
#